data_AF-A0AAU6CSG5-F1
#
_entry.id   AF-A0AAU6CSG5-F1
#
_cell.length_a   1.000
_cell.length_b   1.000
_cell.length_c   1.000
_cell.angle_alpha   90.00
_cell.angle_beta   90.00
_cell.angle_gamma   90.00
#
_symmetry.space_group_name_H-M   'P 1'
#
loop_
_entity.id
_entity.type
_entity.pdbx_description
1 polymer ?
#
loop_
_entity_poly.entity_id
_entity_poly.type
_entity_poly.pdbx_seq_one_letter_code
_entity_poly.pdbx_strand_id
1 'polypeptide(L)'
;MHLRPATARTIAAAALLLATTGLGALPAHATVGPPGQPYELNLATDRPATDFDHRTVDLTGVLTTADGAPVVNGSVVVSEDIVFETWNPWGDPIDPVYTESRALGTVQTDAEGRFALPGTLVDHVGDSSLAQVTHLVDFNAEYDPDGNPETYNSVYDSIRREATALPTTVTYKVSRTRVHTGDVLTVSGTVNLPPGHGSPAGTEIFLRAYWEAQYNARTTADASGRFSLSYTVRDDDGDFAVTTAPRDFYLAGVSHDLAVSHPLPMSFGSLSATVDANGLATVRTQLNQVCHQDERPVLGLQFAKAGSTAWKTVATATSDANGAVKATYQGGNGSYRWVHAESNSCLAATSAAKAVHRTEERITGFKGTPQPVRKGARLVLTGTLQYLSGSTWKHRGTEPVEIWYRTTSTSAWVRKSVVTSTTSGAFQKTVTASADGWWRAVQVGDAGSYTSTSAADWIDVR
;
A
#
# COMPACT_ATOMS: atom_id res chain seq x y z
N MET A 1 -1.35 -13.01 -7.30
CA MET A 1 -0.05 -13.71 -7.18
C MET A 1 0.99 -12.64 -6.91
N HIS A 2 1.25 -12.33 -5.63
CA HIS A 2 2.10 -11.19 -5.27
C HIS A 2 3.55 -11.61 -5.02
N LEU A 3 4.44 -11.00 -5.78
CA LEU A 3 5.86 -10.90 -5.45
C LEU A 3 6.05 -9.88 -4.31
N ARG A 4 7.02 -10.21 -3.46
CA ARG A 4 7.36 -9.63 -2.14
C ARG A 4 7.82 -8.16 -2.20
N PRO A 5 7.78 -7.43 -1.07
CA PRO A 5 8.22 -6.04 -1.00
C PRO A 5 9.73 -5.93 -1.15
N ALA A 6 10.18 -5.01 -1.99
CA ALA A 6 11.57 -4.63 -2.11
C ALA A 6 12.01 -3.86 -0.85
N THR A 7 12.90 -4.49 -0.10
CA THR A 7 13.80 -3.87 0.87
C THR A 7 14.42 -2.59 0.30
N ALA A 8 14.41 -1.53 1.10
CA ALA A 8 15.14 -0.29 0.87
C ALA A 8 16.59 -0.58 0.46
N ARG A 9 16.92 -0.34 -0.81
CA ARG A 9 18.29 -0.22 -1.29
C ARG A 9 18.62 1.25 -1.36
N THR A 10 19.48 1.69 -0.45
CA THR A 10 20.30 2.89 -0.61
C THR A 10 20.97 2.85 -1.98
N ILE A 11 20.58 3.76 -2.87
CA ILE A 11 21.25 3.99 -4.14
C ILE A 11 22.55 4.73 -3.80
N ALA A 12 23.64 3.97 -3.74
CA ALA A 12 24.97 4.54 -3.82
C ALA A 12 25.12 5.14 -5.22
N ALA A 13 25.37 6.45 -5.28
CA ALA A 13 25.76 7.14 -6.49
C ALA A 13 27.06 6.52 -7.02
N ALA A 14 26.96 5.74 -8.10
CA ALA A 14 28.11 5.36 -8.90
C ALA A 14 28.47 6.56 -9.79
N ALA A 15 29.34 7.43 -9.28
CA ALA A 15 30.06 8.39 -10.10
C ALA A 15 30.98 7.59 -11.04
N LEU A 16 30.59 7.48 -12.31
CA LEU A 16 31.46 6.93 -13.34
C LEU A 16 32.47 8.01 -13.73
N LEU A 17 33.64 7.99 -13.09
CA LEU A 17 34.82 8.72 -13.55
C LEU A 17 35.22 8.17 -14.94
N LEU A 18 35.01 8.95 -16.00
CA LEU A 18 35.72 8.71 -17.27
C LEU A 18 37.18 9.13 -17.08
N ALA A 19 38.04 8.12 -16.95
CA ALA A 19 39.48 8.29 -17.05
C ALA A 19 39.84 8.66 -18.49
N THR A 20 40.47 9.82 -18.65
CA THR A 20 41.19 10.20 -19.84
C THR A 20 42.41 9.30 -20.03
N THR A 21 42.44 8.49 -21.08
CA THR A 21 43.67 7.96 -21.67
C THR A 21 43.62 8.15 -23.17
N GLY A 22 44.54 8.97 -23.67
CA GLY A 22 44.64 9.31 -25.07
C GLY A 22 45.39 8.28 -25.92
N LEU A 23 45.25 8.53 -27.23
CA LEU A 23 46.09 8.14 -28.36
C LEU A 23 45.98 6.68 -28.85
N GLY A 24 45.30 6.55 -30.00
CA GLY A 24 45.39 5.42 -30.91
C GLY A 24 44.35 5.55 -32.04
N ALA A 25 44.67 6.32 -33.08
CA ALA A 25 43.90 6.30 -34.32
C ALA A 25 44.06 4.93 -35.00
N LEU A 26 42.95 4.25 -35.27
CA LEU A 26 42.84 3.09 -36.17
C LEU A 26 41.47 3.13 -36.88
N PRO A 27 41.37 2.55 -38.09
CA PRO A 27 40.51 3.05 -39.16
C PRO A 27 39.04 2.66 -38.99
N ALA A 28 38.18 3.42 -39.67
CA ALA A 28 36.79 3.08 -39.91
C ALA A 28 36.67 1.63 -40.41
N HIS A 29 36.02 0.79 -39.61
CA HIS A 29 35.57 -0.52 -40.07
C HIS A 29 34.24 -0.33 -40.78
N ALA A 30 34.28 -0.41 -42.12
CA ALA A 30 33.10 -0.68 -42.92
C ALA A 30 32.51 -2.02 -42.48
N THR A 31 31.34 -1.97 -41.86
CA THR A 31 30.52 -3.16 -41.60
C THR A 31 29.83 -3.53 -42.91
N VAL A 32 30.37 -4.53 -43.61
CA VAL A 32 29.73 -5.14 -44.78
C VAL A 32 28.36 -5.67 -44.34
N GLY A 33 27.29 -5.16 -44.96
CA GLY A 33 25.91 -5.57 -44.69
C GLY A 33 25.64 -7.05 -45.01
N PRO A 34 24.49 -7.59 -44.58
CA PRO A 34 24.11 -8.97 -44.86
C PRO A 34 24.09 -9.26 -46.38
N PRO A 35 24.50 -10.47 -46.83
CA PRO A 35 24.61 -10.78 -48.24
C PRO A 35 23.23 -10.73 -48.92
N GLY A 36 23.06 -9.81 -49.88
CA GLY A 36 21.90 -9.77 -50.78
C GLY A 36 21.24 -8.41 -51.02
N GLN A 37 21.62 -7.33 -50.35
CA GLN A 37 21.10 -5.99 -50.66
C GLN A 37 21.99 -5.28 -51.70
N PRO A 38 21.43 -4.73 -52.79
CA PRO A 38 22.20 -4.14 -53.88
C PRO A 38 22.77 -2.74 -53.59
N TYR A 39 22.35 -2.11 -52.49
CA TYR A 39 22.76 -0.76 -52.09
C TYR A 39 23.07 -0.70 -50.59
N GLU A 40 23.90 0.26 -50.20
CA GLU A 40 24.20 0.62 -48.82
C GLU A 40 23.90 2.11 -48.62
N LEU A 41 23.16 2.44 -47.56
CA LEU A 41 22.80 3.79 -47.15
C LEU A 41 23.36 4.03 -45.75
N ASN A 42 24.07 5.14 -45.56
CA ASN A 42 24.61 5.51 -44.26
C ASN A 42 24.26 6.96 -43.95
N LEU A 43 23.64 7.21 -42.81
CA LEU A 43 23.18 8.49 -42.32
C LEU A 43 24.05 8.95 -41.14
N ALA A 44 24.32 10.24 -41.06
CA ALA A 44 25.15 10.85 -40.03
C ALA A 44 24.69 12.27 -39.71
N THR A 45 25.05 12.75 -38.51
CA THR A 45 24.88 14.14 -38.11
C THR A 45 26.22 14.72 -37.66
N ASP A 46 26.36 16.04 -37.72
CA ASP A 46 27.53 16.77 -37.21
C ASP A 46 27.73 16.61 -35.68
N ARG A 47 26.66 16.36 -34.94
CA ARG A 47 26.67 16.19 -33.48
C ARG A 47 25.75 15.04 -33.01
N PRO A 48 26.08 14.38 -31.88
CA PRO A 48 25.30 13.26 -31.36
C PRO A 48 24.07 13.68 -30.54
N ALA A 49 23.99 14.96 -30.13
CA ALA A 49 22.89 15.48 -29.33
C ALA A 49 22.64 16.97 -29.62
N THR A 50 21.45 17.43 -29.26
CA THR A 50 21.02 18.83 -29.33
C THR A 50 20.60 19.32 -27.95
N ASP A 51 20.47 20.63 -27.79
CA ASP A 51 19.97 21.27 -26.57
C ASP A 51 19.12 22.51 -26.92
N PHE A 52 18.55 23.17 -25.90
CA PHE A 52 17.67 24.32 -26.08
C PHE A 52 18.29 25.45 -26.90
N ASP A 53 19.59 25.69 -26.75
CA ASP A 53 20.33 26.76 -27.45
C ASP A 53 20.85 26.29 -28.82
N HIS A 54 21.02 24.98 -29.01
CA HIS A 54 21.58 24.33 -30.20
C HIS A 54 20.62 23.28 -30.78
N ARG A 55 19.49 23.73 -31.32
CA ARG A 55 18.36 22.88 -31.77
C ARG A 55 18.48 22.26 -33.15
N THR A 56 19.56 22.53 -33.87
CA THR A 56 19.71 22.07 -35.26
C THR A 56 20.90 21.13 -35.41
N VAL A 57 20.77 20.20 -36.35
CA VAL A 57 21.85 19.32 -36.81
C VAL A 57 22.07 19.48 -38.31
N ASP A 58 23.29 19.27 -38.77
CA ASP A 58 23.56 19.05 -40.18
C ASP A 58 23.47 17.56 -40.45
N LEU A 59 22.39 17.15 -41.13
CA LEU A 59 22.16 15.76 -41.49
C LEU A 59 22.86 15.47 -42.84
N THR A 60 23.65 14.41 -42.90
CA THR A 60 24.40 14.02 -44.09
C THR A 60 24.28 12.52 -44.32
N GLY A 61 24.43 12.07 -45.55
CA GLY A 61 24.50 10.64 -45.81
C GLY A 61 25.19 10.29 -47.12
N VAL A 62 25.45 9.00 -47.27
CA VAL A 62 26.14 8.41 -48.41
C VAL A 62 25.36 7.20 -48.90
N LEU A 63 25.05 7.17 -50.19
CA LEU A 63 24.39 6.06 -50.87
C LEU A 63 25.34 5.45 -51.90
N THR A 64 25.64 4.16 -51.71
CA THR A 64 26.50 3.39 -52.60
C THR A 64 25.80 2.12 -53.06
N THR A 65 26.25 1.57 -54.18
CA THR A 65 25.99 0.17 -54.52
C THR A 65 26.76 -0.76 -53.58
N ALA A 66 26.40 -2.04 -53.55
CA ALA A 66 27.05 -3.04 -52.70
C ALA A 66 28.57 -3.23 -52.95
N ASP A 67 29.07 -2.86 -54.14
CA ASP A 67 30.50 -2.85 -54.48
C ASP A 67 31.19 -1.51 -54.16
N GLY A 68 30.48 -0.57 -53.51
CA GLY A 68 31.00 0.71 -53.05
C GLY A 68 31.01 1.81 -54.10
N ALA A 69 30.41 1.61 -55.27
CA ALA A 69 30.29 2.67 -56.27
C ALA A 69 29.23 3.70 -55.85
N PRO A 70 29.48 5.01 -56.05
CA PRO A 70 28.49 6.04 -55.76
C PRO A 70 27.21 5.89 -56.60
N VAL A 71 26.05 5.99 -55.95
CA VAL A 71 24.78 6.15 -56.66
C VAL A 71 24.59 7.64 -56.93
N VAL A 72 24.62 8.04 -58.21
CA VAL A 72 24.48 9.45 -58.62
C VAL A 72 23.02 9.77 -58.94
N ASN A 73 22.50 10.91 -58.45
CA ASN A 73 21.10 11.32 -58.57
C ASN A 73 20.11 10.27 -58.02
N GLY A 74 20.51 9.55 -56.96
CA GLY A 74 19.62 8.68 -56.20
C GLY A 74 18.67 9.53 -55.35
N SER A 75 17.37 9.23 -55.40
CA SER A 75 16.34 9.93 -54.65
C SER A 75 16.17 9.31 -53.26
N VAL A 76 16.66 9.99 -52.23
CA VAL A 76 16.58 9.52 -50.84
C VAL A 76 15.48 10.30 -50.12
N VAL A 77 14.49 9.61 -49.57
CA VAL A 77 13.46 10.19 -48.71
C VAL A 77 13.99 10.25 -47.30
N VAL A 78 13.84 11.39 -46.63
CA VAL A 78 14.33 11.60 -45.26
C VAL A 78 13.17 12.01 -44.36
N SER A 79 13.08 11.40 -43.18
CA SER A 79 12.10 11.74 -42.14
C SER A 79 12.75 11.88 -40.77
N GLU A 80 11.99 12.49 -39.87
CA GLU A 80 12.28 12.65 -38.45
C GLU A 80 11.13 12.06 -37.65
N ASP A 81 11.43 11.27 -36.63
CA ASP A 81 10.46 10.70 -35.71
C ASP A 81 10.76 11.13 -34.27
N ILE A 82 9.85 11.87 -33.63
CA ILE A 82 9.91 12.12 -32.19
C ILE A 82 9.34 10.91 -31.44
N VAL A 83 10.08 10.42 -30.46
CA VAL A 83 9.73 9.19 -29.74
C VAL A 83 8.99 9.48 -28.43
N PHE A 84 7.83 8.87 -28.26
CA PHE A 84 7.00 8.89 -27.06
C PHE A 84 6.93 7.50 -26.44
N GLU A 85 6.89 7.44 -25.12
CA GLU A 85 6.46 6.22 -24.42
C GLU A 85 4.95 6.07 -24.53
N THR A 86 4.49 4.86 -24.84
CA THR A 86 3.05 4.57 -24.72
C THR A 86 2.69 4.44 -23.25
N TRP A 87 1.59 5.07 -22.84
CA TRP A 87 1.04 4.83 -21.51
C TRP A 87 0.45 3.41 -21.49
N ASN A 88 1.24 2.43 -21.08
CA ASN A 88 0.82 1.04 -20.92
C ASN A 88 1.25 0.48 -19.56
N PRO A 89 0.36 0.50 -18.55
CA PRO A 89 0.63 -0.04 -17.23
C PRO A 89 0.57 -1.57 -17.15
N TRP A 90 0.13 -2.27 -18.22
CA TRP A 90 -0.16 -3.71 -18.21
C TRP A 90 0.98 -4.63 -18.64
N GLY A 91 2.12 -4.07 -19.07
CA GLY A 91 3.36 -4.83 -19.26
C GLY A 91 3.39 -5.80 -20.44
N ASP A 92 2.38 -5.82 -21.32
CA ASP A 92 2.46 -6.54 -22.60
C ASP A 92 2.55 -5.53 -23.77
N PRO A 93 3.66 -5.49 -24.53
CA PRO A 93 3.87 -4.54 -25.59
C PRO A 93 3.11 -5.00 -26.83
N ILE A 94 2.15 -4.22 -27.29
CA ILE A 94 1.82 -4.24 -28.72
C ILE A 94 2.71 -3.22 -29.44
N ASP A 95 3.01 -2.08 -28.82
CA ASP A 95 4.13 -1.20 -29.16
C ASP A 95 4.49 -0.32 -27.93
N PRO A 96 5.71 -0.42 -27.35
CA PRO A 96 6.09 0.35 -26.17
C PRO A 96 6.35 1.83 -26.47
N VAL A 97 6.43 2.18 -27.76
CA VAL A 97 6.71 3.53 -28.23
C VAL A 97 5.74 3.91 -29.33
N TYR A 98 5.34 5.17 -29.32
CA TYR A 98 4.61 5.82 -30.40
C TYR A 98 5.51 6.92 -30.96
N THR A 99 5.51 7.11 -32.27
CA THR A 99 6.31 8.15 -32.93
C THR A 99 5.43 9.19 -33.61
N GLU A 100 5.86 10.44 -33.55
CA GLU A 100 5.36 11.50 -34.43
C GLU A 100 6.35 11.75 -35.54
N SER A 101 5.95 11.44 -36.77
CA SER A 101 6.79 11.56 -37.95
C SER A 101 6.60 12.88 -38.70
N ARG A 102 7.71 13.48 -39.12
CA ARG A 102 7.77 14.60 -40.06
C ARG A 102 8.61 14.22 -41.28
N ALA A 103 8.08 14.49 -42.48
CA ALA A 103 8.88 14.43 -43.69
C ALA A 103 9.85 15.62 -43.75
N LEU A 104 11.14 15.34 -43.89
CA LEU A 104 12.19 16.35 -44.13
C LEU A 104 12.38 16.62 -45.64
N GLY A 105 11.86 15.73 -46.48
CA GLY A 105 11.81 15.88 -47.94
C GLY A 105 12.55 14.76 -48.66
N THR A 106 12.70 14.93 -49.97
CA THR A 106 13.48 14.03 -50.83
C THR A 106 14.73 14.76 -51.31
N VAL A 107 15.89 14.19 -51.06
CA VAL A 107 17.20 14.72 -51.48
C VAL A 107 17.80 13.87 -52.58
N GLN A 108 18.58 14.51 -53.45
CA GLN A 108 19.31 13.83 -54.52
C GLN A 108 20.77 13.68 -54.12
N THR A 109 21.34 12.51 -54.39
CA THR A 109 22.78 12.30 -54.19
C THR A 109 23.61 12.96 -55.28
N ASP A 110 24.77 13.48 -54.89
CA ASP A 110 25.75 14.11 -55.80
C ASP A 110 26.58 13.08 -56.59
N ALA A 111 27.63 13.55 -57.28
CA ALA A 111 28.51 12.70 -58.09
C ALA A 111 29.31 11.69 -57.24
N GLU A 112 29.47 11.97 -55.96
CA GLU A 112 30.12 11.13 -54.96
C GLU A 112 29.13 10.31 -54.14
N GLY A 113 27.83 10.33 -54.50
CA GLY A 113 26.78 9.56 -53.83
C GLY A 113 26.36 10.16 -52.50
N ARG A 114 26.69 11.43 -52.24
CA ARG A 114 26.44 12.09 -50.95
C ARG A 114 25.20 12.98 -51.01
N PHE A 115 24.54 13.15 -49.89
CA PHE A 115 23.47 14.12 -49.71
C PHE A 115 23.61 14.84 -48.36
N ALA A 116 23.00 16.03 -48.25
CA ALA A 116 23.02 16.82 -47.02
C ALA A 116 21.74 17.66 -46.85
N LEU A 117 21.31 17.81 -45.60
CA LEU A 117 20.23 18.66 -45.11
C LEU A 117 20.77 19.51 -43.95
N PRO A 118 21.44 20.64 -44.23
CA PRO A 118 22.04 21.48 -43.20
C PRO A 118 20.99 22.24 -42.40
N GLY A 119 21.26 22.48 -41.12
CA GLY A 119 20.38 23.25 -40.23
C GLY A 119 19.02 22.61 -39.98
N THR A 120 18.93 21.28 -40.03
CA THR A 120 17.71 20.52 -39.75
C THR A 120 17.33 20.70 -38.29
N LEU A 121 16.15 21.26 -38.05
CA LEU A 121 15.62 21.52 -36.70
C LEU A 121 15.16 20.22 -36.03
N VAL A 122 15.52 20.02 -34.77
CA VAL A 122 15.30 18.79 -33.97
C VAL A 122 14.28 19.04 -32.85
N ASP A 123 13.05 19.38 -33.21
CA ASP A 123 12.01 19.72 -32.22
C ASP A 123 10.59 19.55 -32.71
N HIS A 124 10.36 18.83 -33.82
CA HIS A 124 9.02 18.80 -34.40
C HIS A 124 8.04 18.02 -33.53
N VAL A 125 7.24 18.77 -32.79
CA VAL A 125 6.11 18.23 -32.07
C VAL A 125 4.84 18.73 -32.73
N GLY A 126 3.91 17.80 -33.02
CA GLY A 126 2.60 18.13 -33.55
C GLY A 126 1.70 18.77 -32.48
N ASP A 127 0.40 18.55 -32.60
CA ASP A 127 -0.55 18.95 -31.57
C ASP A 127 -0.55 18.00 -30.35
N SER A 128 0.24 16.93 -30.40
CA SER A 128 0.32 15.94 -29.33
C SER A 128 0.84 16.50 -28.02
N SER A 129 0.42 15.85 -26.94
CA SER A 129 0.92 16.16 -25.62
C SER A 129 2.34 15.62 -25.43
N LEU A 130 3.22 16.44 -24.85
CA LEU A 130 4.59 16.04 -24.50
C LEU A 130 4.67 15.31 -23.16
N ALA A 131 3.55 14.89 -22.57
CA ALA A 131 3.53 14.26 -21.25
C ALA A 131 4.34 12.96 -21.16
N GLN A 132 4.56 12.26 -22.28
CA GLN A 132 5.27 10.98 -22.36
C GLN A 132 6.44 11.04 -23.36
N VAL A 133 6.94 12.24 -23.68
CA VAL A 133 8.03 12.39 -24.62
C VAL A 133 9.35 11.87 -24.00
N THR A 134 10.15 11.15 -24.79
CA THR A 134 11.44 10.60 -24.32
C THR A 134 12.63 11.52 -24.55
N HIS A 135 12.42 12.63 -25.26
CA HIS A 135 13.47 13.52 -25.75
C HIS A 135 14.50 12.80 -26.64
N LEU A 136 14.04 11.82 -27.40
CA LEU A 136 14.78 11.11 -28.44
C LEU A 136 14.17 11.41 -29.81
N VAL A 137 15.03 11.56 -30.81
CA VAL A 137 14.66 11.80 -32.20
C VAL A 137 15.37 10.78 -33.08
N ASP A 138 14.61 10.07 -33.89
CA ASP A 138 15.15 9.17 -34.91
C ASP A 138 15.10 9.87 -36.27
N PHE A 139 16.24 10.01 -36.94
CA PHE A 139 16.28 10.39 -38.35
C PHE A 139 16.34 9.14 -39.19
N ASN A 140 15.42 9.01 -40.15
CA ASN A 140 15.36 7.88 -41.05
C ASN A 140 15.64 8.35 -42.47
N ALA A 141 16.39 7.55 -43.22
CA ALA A 141 16.60 7.74 -44.64
C ALA A 141 16.22 6.45 -45.37
N GLU A 142 15.49 6.61 -46.48
CA GLU A 142 15.03 5.51 -47.33
C GLU A 142 15.43 5.80 -48.79
N TYR A 143 15.97 4.79 -49.44
CA TYR A 143 16.20 4.79 -50.89
C TYR A 143 15.44 3.62 -51.53
N ASP A 144 14.49 3.96 -52.40
CA ASP A 144 13.80 3.01 -53.26
C ASP A 144 14.42 3.04 -54.68
N PRO A 145 15.12 1.98 -55.11
CA PRO A 145 15.84 1.96 -56.37
C PRO A 145 14.94 1.84 -57.61
N ASP A 146 13.70 1.34 -57.49
CA ASP A 146 12.79 1.22 -58.63
C ASP A 146 11.60 2.18 -58.57
N GLY A 147 11.44 2.88 -57.45
CA GLY A 147 10.42 3.89 -57.22
C GLY A 147 9.01 3.29 -57.21
N ASN A 148 8.89 1.97 -57.11
CA ASN A 148 7.63 1.27 -57.00
C ASN A 148 7.44 0.81 -55.56
N PRO A 149 6.51 1.44 -54.81
CA PRO A 149 6.31 1.15 -53.39
C PRO A 149 5.76 -0.27 -53.11
N GLU A 150 5.39 -1.04 -54.15
CA GLU A 150 5.01 -2.45 -54.01
C GLU A 150 6.19 -3.42 -54.12
N THR A 151 7.38 -2.95 -54.50
CA THR A 151 8.60 -3.75 -54.54
C THR A 151 9.35 -3.63 -53.22
N TYR A 152 9.50 -4.73 -52.49
CA TYR A 152 10.23 -4.77 -51.21
C TYR A 152 11.76 -4.76 -51.40
N ASN A 153 12.32 -3.75 -52.07
CA ASN A 153 13.76 -3.62 -52.32
C ASN A 153 14.37 -2.28 -51.84
N SER A 154 13.61 -1.46 -51.10
CA SER A 154 14.13 -0.27 -50.45
C SER A 154 15.24 -0.59 -49.44
N VAL A 155 16.23 0.30 -49.37
CA VAL A 155 17.30 0.27 -48.35
C VAL A 155 17.07 1.43 -47.39
N TYR A 156 17.24 1.17 -46.10
CA TYR A 156 16.97 2.12 -45.02
C TYR A 156 18.18 2.26 -44.11
N ASP A 157 18.37 3.45 -43.56
CA ASP A 157 19.23 3.68 -42.41
C ASP A 157 18.56 4.62 -41.41
N SER A 158 18.86 4.44 -40.13
CA SER A 158 18.28 5.22 -39.04
C SER A 158 19.32 5.57 -37.99
N ILE A 159 19.32 6.84 -37.55
CA ILE A 159 20.18 7.32 -36.48
C ILE A 159 19.36 8.00 -35.39
N ARG A 160 19.57 7.56 -34.14
CA ARG A 160 18.95 8.16 -32.96
C ARG A 160 19.80 9.27 -32.38
N ARG A 161 19.17 10.39 -32.03
CA ARG A 161 19.81 11.53 -31.36
C ARG A 161 19.06 11.92 -30.11
N GLU A 162 19.83 12.38 -29.13
CA GLU A 162 19.30 12.86 -27.86
C GLU A 162 19.04 14.37 -27.93
N ALA A 163 17.93 14.80 -27.32
CA ALA A 163 17.67 16.19 -27.01
C ALA A 163 17.84 16.39 -25.50
N THR A 164 18.83 17.18 -25.11
CA THR A 164 19.08 17.49 -23.70
C THR A 164 18.05 18.51 -23.24
N ALA A 165 16.98 18.01 -22.64
CA ALA A 165 15.91 18.84 -22.12
C ALA A 165 16.24 19.44 -20.74
N LEU A 166 15.83 20.68 -20.53
CA LEU A 166 15.98 21.37 -19.26
C LEU A 166 14.78 21.07 -18.36
N PRO A 167 14.99 20.70 -17.08
CA PRO A 167 13.90 20.38 -16.18
C PRO A 167 13.08 21.62 -15.84
N THR A 168 11.76 21.50 -15.95
CA THR A 168 10.84 22.48 -15.37
C THR A 168 10.57 22.16 -13.89
N THR A 169 9.95 23.09 -13.18
CA THR A 169 9.52 22.87 -11.80
C THR A 169 8.04 23.16 -11.63
N VAL A 170 7.42 22.49 -10.67
CA VAL A 170 6.03 22.76 -10.30
C VAL A 170 5.90 22.92 -8.79
N THR A 171 5.13 23.93 -8.39
CA THR A 171 4.66 24.09 -7.01
C THR A 171 3.17 23.89 -6.99
N TYR A 172 2.64 23.18 -5.99
CA TYR A 172 1.22 22.85 -5.95
C TYR A 172 0.66 22.85 -4.54
N LYS A 173 -0.67 22.93 -4.46
CA LYS A 173 -1.49 22.76 -3.26
C LYS A 173 -2.70 21.93 -3.62
N VAL A 174 -3.13 21.09 -2.68
CA VAL A 174 -4.36 20.30 -2.76
C VAL A 174 -5.40 20.88 -1.81
N SER A 175 -6.66 20.89 -2.20
CA SER A 175 -7.77 21.38 -1.35
C SER A 175 -8.00 20.50 -0.13
N ARG A 176 -7.65 19.22 -0.21
CA ARG A 176 -7.82 18.21 0.85
C ARG A 176 -6.68 17.20 0.78
N THR A 177 -6.27 16.69 1.95
CA THR A 177 -5.25 15.63 2.09
C THR A 177 -5.87 14.24 2.36
N ARG A 178 -7.17 14.20 2.63
CA ARG A 178 -7.99 13.00 2.68
C ARG A 178 -9.28 13.30 1.93
N VAL A 179 -9.64 12.41 1.02
CA VAL A 179 -10.82 12.51 0.18
C VAL A 179 -11.64 11.23 0.29
N HIS A 180 -12.92 11.33 -0.01
CA HIS A 180 -13.86 10.21 -0.11
C HIS A 180 -14.48 10.18 -1.51
N THR A 181 -15.03 9.05 -1.93
CA THR A 181 -15.79 8.96 -3.18
C THR A 181 -16.88 10.04 -3.25
N GLY A 182 -16.93 10.76 -4.37
CA GLY A 182 -17.83 11.89 -4.61
C GLY A 182 -17.29 13.25 -4.16
N ASP A 183 -16.17 13.29 -3.43
CA ASP A 183 -15.50 14.54 -3.11
C ASP A 183 -14.91 15.21 -4.35
N VAL A 184 -14.87 16.55 -4.35
CA VAL A 184 -14.13 17.32 -5.35
C VAL A 184 -12.74 17.65 -4.81
N LEU A 185 -11.72 17.04 -5.39
CA LEU A 185 -10.32 17.39 -5.19
C LEU A 185 -9.93 18.52 -6.13
N THR A 186 -9.41 19.62 -5.60
CA THR A 186 -8.85 20.72 -6.39
C THR A 186 -7.34 20.75 -6.20
N VAL A 187 -6.60 20.75 -7.30
CA VAL A 187 -5.15 20.92 -7.35
C VAL A 187 -4.87 22.27 -8.01
N SER A 188 -4.13 23.13 -7.33
CA SER A 188 -3.75 24.45 -7.86
C SER A 188 -2.29 24.70 -7.64
N GLY A 189 -1.63 25.38 -8.56
CA GLY A 189 -0.20 25.56 -8.49
C GLY A 189 0.36 26.49 -9.54
N THR A 190 1.68 26.50 -9.63
CA THR A 190 2.44 27.26 -10.62
C THR A 190 3.52 26.37 -11.21
N VAL A 191 3.58 26.30 -12.54
CA VAL A 191 4.70 25.74 -13.30
C VAL A 191 5.71 26.86 -13.56
N ASN A 192 6.99 26.59 -13.32
CA ASN A 192 8.07 27.53 -13.64
C ASN A 192 9.02 26.89 -14.64
N LEU A 193 9.24 27.61 -15.74
CA LEU A 193 10.30 27.30 -16.70
C LEU A 193 11.64 27.85 -16.21
N PRO A 194 12.77 27.30 -16.68
CA PRO A 194 14.08 27.90 -16.42
C PRO A 194 14.13 29.38 -16.87
N PRO A 195 14.86 30.26 -16.14
CA PRO A 195 14.95 31.68 -16.51
C PRO A 195 15.41 31.86 -17.97
N GLY A 196 14.74 32.74 -18.72
CA GLY A 196 15.05 33.00 -20.13
C GLY A 196 14.33 32.10 -21.15
N HIS A 197 13.56 31.09 -20.71
CA HIS A 197 12.98 30.07 -21.58
C HIS A 197 11.51 30.33 -21.91
N GLY A 198 11.14 31.61 -22.07
CA GLY A 198 9.81 32.03 -22.51
C GLY A 198 8.71 31.95 -21.46
N SER A 199 7.47 31.89 -21.94
CA SER A 199 6.26 31.89 -21.12
C SER A 199 5.80 30.45 -20.83
N PRO A 200 5.40 30.12 -19.60
CA PRO A 200 4.78 28.82 -19.28
C PRO A 200 3.36 28.66 -19.83
N ALA A 201 2.78 29.68 -20.47
CA ALA A 201 1.43 29.63 -21.03
C ALA A 201 1.22 28.40 -21.91
N GLY A 202 0.10 27.69 -21.71
CA GLY A 202 -0.26 26.54 -22.54
C GLY A 202 0.49 25.25 -22.20
N THR A 203 1.38 25.26 -21.20
CA THR A 203 1.87 24.03 -20.54
C THR A 203 0.65 23.23 -20.10
N GLU A 204 0.60 21.96 -20.46
CA GLU A 204 -0.48 21.07 -20.04
C GLU A 204 -0.19 20.55 -18.64
N ILE A 205 -1.24 20.43 -17.83
CA ILE A 205 -1.17 19.86 -16.49
C ILE A 205 -2.19 18.74 -16.45
N PHE A 206 -1.74 17.59 -15.97
CA PHE A 206 -2.53 16.38 -15.83
C PHE A 206 -2.66 16.02 -14.37
N LEU A 207 -3.85 15.57 -13.98
CA LEU A 207 -4.08 14.89 -12.72
C LEU A 207 -4.31 13.42 -13.03
N ARG A 208 -3.44 12.55 -12.52
CA ARG A 208 -3.72 11.12 -12.38
C ARG A 208 -4.35 10.90 -11.01
N ALA A 209 -5.37 10.07 -10.94
CA ALA A 209 -6.04 9.62 -9.72
C ALA A 209 -6.11 8.08 -9.64
N TYR A 210 -5.98 7.42 -10.79
CA TYR A 210 -6.00 5.97 -10.93
C TYR A 210 -4.75 5.54 -11.70
N TRP A 211 -4.06 4.54 -11.17
CA TRP A 211 -2.74 4.12 -11.67
C TRP A 211 -2.75 3.59 -13.12
N GLU A 212 -3.91 3.16 -13.64
CA GLU A 212 -4.02 2.72 -15.04
C GLU A 212 -4.40 3.85 -16.00
N ALA A 213 -4.76 5.03 -15.49
CA ALA A 213 -5.17 6.15 -16.31
C ALA A 213 -3.97 7.04 -16.67
N GLN A 214 -3.84 7.41 -17.95
CA GLN A 214 -2.84 8.39 -18.39
C GLN A 214 -3.07 9.74 -17.72
N TYR A 215 -4.35 10.15 -17.62
CA TYR A 215 -4.83 11.26 -16.83
C TYR A 215 -6.33 11.11 -16.61
N ASN A 216 -6.81 11.60 -15.47
CA ASN A 216 -8.23 11.66 -15.12
C ASN A 216 -8.83 13.05 -15.35
N ALA A 217 -7.99 14.09 -15.27
CA ALA A 217 -8.36 15.45 -15.60
C ALA A 217 -7.15 16.20 -16.16
N ARG A 218 -7.39 17.22 -16.98
CA ARG A 218 -6.34 18.09 -17.54
C ARG A 218 -6.74 19.56 -17.54
N THR A 219 -5.75 20.44 -17.53
CA THR A 219 -5.89 21.89 -17.74
C THR A 219 -4.61 22.45 -18.34
N THR A 220 -4.54 23.76 -18.56
CA THR A 220 -3.33 24.45 -18.98
C THR A 220 -2.92 25.56 -18.02
N ALA A 221 -1.63 25.87 -17.99
CA ALA A 221 -1.11 27.03 -17.26
C ALA A 221 -1.40 28.35 -18.00
N ASP A 222 -1.67 29.41 -17.24
CA ASP A 222 -1.70 30.78 -17.75
C ASP A 222 -0.28 31.32 -18.04
N ALA A 223 -0.19 32.56 -18.54
CA ALA A 223 1.09 33.20 -18.87
C ALA A 223 2.02 33.45 -17.67
N SER A 224 1.51 33.33 -16.45
CA SER A 224 2.31 33.37 -15.22
C SER A 224 2.57 31.97 -14.64
N GLY A 225 2.20 30.92 -15.37
CA GLY A 225 2.42 29.53 -14.99
C GLY A 225 1.34 28.96 -14.07
N ARG A 226 0.31 29.76 -13.70
CA ARG A 226 -0.69 29.32 -12.73
C ARG A 226 -1.69 28.38 -13.38
N PHE A 227 -2.09 27.36 -12.63
CA PHE A 227 -3.12 26.41 -13.04
C PHE A 227 -4.06 26.07 -11.87
N SER A 228 -5.25 25.61 -12.23
CA SER A 228 -6.18 24.98 -11.31
C SER A 228 -6.95 23.87 -12.02
N LEU A 229 -7.06 22.74 -11.34
CA LEU A 229 -7.70 21.50 -11.78
C LEU A 229 -8.68 21.06 -10.71
N SER A 230 -9.87 20.62 -11.10
CA SER A 230 -10.84 20.03 -10.18
C SER A 230 -11.29 18.68 -10.72
N TYR A 231 -11.43 17.71 -9.84
CA TYR A 231 -11.74 16.34 -10.17
C TYR A 231 -12.64 15.72 -9.10
N THR A 232 -13.67 14.98 -9.52
CA THR A 232 -14.57 14.26 -8.61
C THR A 232 -14.01 12.86 -8.38
N VAL A 233 -13.67 12.56 -7.13
CA VAL A 233 -13.03 11.30 -6.71
C VAL A 233 -13.98 10.13 -6.90
N ARG A 234 -13.50 9.06 -7.53
CA ARG A 234 -14.21 7.80 -7.74
C ARG A 234 -13.81 6.77 -6.67
N ASP A 235 -14.51 5.65 -6.65
CA ASP A 235 -14.30 4.52 -5.74
C ASP A 235 -12.93 3.84 -5.89
N ASP A 236 -12.46 3.67 -7.12
CA ASP A 236 -11.18 2.98 -7.39
C ASP A 236 -9.96 3.91 -7.43
N ASP A 237 -10.15 5.21 -7.19
CA ASP A 237 -9.04 6.17 -7.18
C ASP A 237 -8.17 6.00 -5.92
N GLY A 238 -6.89 6.31 -6.03
CA GLY A 238 -5.94 6.14 -4.93
C GLY A 238 -4.49 6.45 -5.28
N ASP A 239 -4.22 6.74 -6.56
CA ASP A 239 -2.91 7.10 -7.08
C ASP A 239 -2.96 8.52 -7.63
N PHE A 240 -2.92 9.48 -6.71
CA PHE A 240 -3.03 10.90 -7.05
C PHE A 240 -1.65 11.46 -7.41
N ALA A 241 -1.46 11.91 -8.64
CA ALA A 241 -0.24 12.56 -9.10
C ALA A 241 -0.54 13.75 -10.01
N VAL A 242 0.29 14.80 -9.94
CA VAL A 242 0.26 15.92 -10.87
C VAL A 242 1.44 15.83 -11.83
N THR A 243 1.17 15.93 -13.13
CA THR A 243 2.19 15.90 -14.18
C THR A 243 2.11 17.15 -15.03
N THR A 244 3.24 17.78 -15.33
CA THR A 244 3.32 18.89 -16.28
C THR A 244 3.90 18.41 -17.60
N ALA A 245 3.43 18.99 -18.71
CA ALA A 245 3.97 18.79 -20.04
C ALA A 245 4.14 20.15 -20.73
N PRO A 246 5.34 20.76 -20.63
CA PRO A 246 5.67 21.95 -21.40
C PRO A 246 5.48 21.73 -22.89
N ARG A 247 5.26 22.80 -23.66
CA ARG A 247 5.04 22.71 -25.12
C ARG A 247 6.32 22.67 -25.94
N ASP A 248 7.46 23.04 -25.32
CA ASP A 248 8.76 23.03 -25.98
C ASP A 248 9.44 21.68 -25.76
N PHE A 249 9.87 21.02 -26.84
CA PHE A 249 10.53 19.73 -26.81
C PHE A 249 11.82 19.72 -25.97
N TYR A 250 12.47 20.87 -25.78
CA TYR A 250 13.67 20.99 -24.94
C TYR A 250 13.37 21.35 -23.48
N LEU A 251 12.10 21.31 -23.06
CA LEU A 251 11.68 21.51 -21.68
C LEU A 251 11.03 20.25 -21.14
N ALA A 252 11.65 19.64 -20.14
CA ALA A 252 11.15 18.42 -19.55
C ALA A 252 10.03 18.72 -18.54
N GLY A 253 8.93 17.98 -18.67
CA GLY A 253 7.86 17.90 -17.69
C GLY A 253 8.31 17.30 -16.36
N VAL A 254 7.48 17.44 -15.34
CA VAL A 254 7.71 16.89 -14.00
C VAL A 254 6.44 16.19 -13.52
N SER A 255 6.61 15.03 -12.88
CA SER A 255 5.53 14.32 -12.19
C SER A 255 5.78 14.26 -10.69
N HIS A 256 4.74 14.54 -9.90
CA HIS A 256 4.78 14.45 -8.44
C HIS A 256 3.55 13.76 -7.88
N ASP A 257 3.78 12.76 -7.04
CA ASP A 257 2.73 12.17 -6.21
C ASP A 257 2.18 13.22 -5.25
N LEU A 258 0.86 13.26 -5.14
CA LEU A 258 0.14 14.13 -4.24
C LEU A 258 -0.05 13.42 -2.90
N ALA A 259 0.18 14.13 -1.80
CA ALA A 259 -0.08 13.64 -0.45
C ALA A 259 -1.59 13.63 -0.12
N VAL A 260 -2.36 12.90 -0.91
CA VAL A 260 -3.82 12.73 -0.80
C VAL A 260 -4.11 11.27 -0.55
N SER A 261 -4.90 11.02 0.50
CA SER A 261 -5.34 9.67 0.88
C SER A 261 -6.80 9.45 0.53
N HIS A 262 -7.14 8.27 0.05
CA HIS A 262 -8.51 7.83 -0.19
C HIS A 262 -8.79 6.57 0.61
N PRO A 263 -9.38 6.68 1.82
CA PRO A 263 -9.63 5.53 2.66
C PRO A 263 -10.71 4.63 2.04
N LEU A 264 -10.41 3.34 1.93
CA LEU A 264 -11.34 2.36 1.36
C LEU A 264 -12.18 1.66 2.44
N PRO A 265 -13.38 1.14 2.08
CA PRO A 265 -14.21 0.41 3.03
C PRO A 265 -13.54 -0.87 3.51
N MET A 266 -13.80 -1.22 4.77
CA MET A 266 -13.46 -2.52 5.35
C MET A 266 -14.72 -3.16 5.95
N SER A 267 -14.76 -4.49 6.01
CA SER A 267 -15.92 -5.21 6.56
C SER A 267 -15.52 -6.32 7.53
N PHE A 268 -16.32 -6.45 8.59
CA PHE A 268 -16.17 -7.50 9.59
C PHE A 268 -16.96 -8.75 9.19
N GLY A 269 -16.33 -9.90 9.36
CA GLY A 269 -16.98 -11.19 9.37
C GLY A 269 -17.61 -11.50 10.74
N SER A 270 -17.86 -12.78 10.99
CA SER A 270 -18.50 -13.21 12.23
C SER A 270 -17.67 -12.87 13.48
N LEU A 271 -18.33 -12.37 14.52
CA LEU A 271 -17.74 -12.12 15.82
C LEU A 271 -17.93 -13.31 16.76
N SER A 272 -16.83 -13.78 17.34
CA SER A 272 -16.83 -14.73 18.46
C SER A 272 -16.41 -14.02 19.74
N ALA A 273 -17.18 -14.21 20.81
CA ALA A 273 -16.83 -13.75 22.14
C ALA A 273 -17.15 -14.87 23.15
N THR A 274 -16.15 -15.27 23.92
CA THR A 274 -16.28 -16.25 25.01
C THR A 274 -15.74 -15.64 26.29
N VAL A 275 -16.30 -16.02 27.44
CA VAL A 275 -15.82 -15.60 28.75
C VAL A 275 -15.59 -16.86 29.57
N ASP A 276 -14.44 -16.97 30.23
CA ASP A 276 -14.14 -18.11 31.10
C ASP A 276 -14.75 -17.96 32.51
N ALA A 277 -14.59 -18.98 33.34
CA ALA A 277 -15.12 -19.00 34.71
C ALA A 277 -14.51 -17.93 35.63
N ASN A 278 -13.40 -17.32 35.23
CA ASN A 278 -12.72 -16.27 35.98
C ASN A 278 -13.05 -14.86 35.44
N GLY A 279 -13.88 -14.74 34.40
CA GLY A 279 -14.27 -13.47 33.81
C GLY A 279 -13.33 -12.93 32.73
N LEU A 280 -12.38 -13.74 32.26
CA LEU A 280 -11.52 -13.38 31.14
C LEU A 280 -12.27 -13.61 29.83
N ALA A 281 -12.63 -12.52 29.17
CA ALA A 281 -13.18 -12.55 27.84
C ALA A 281 -12.09 -12.79 26.81
N THR A 282 -12.36 -13.62 25.81
CA THR A 282 -11.57 -13.72 24.57
C THR A 282 -12.49 -13.43 23.39
N VAL A 283 -12.15 -12.39 22.63
CA VAL A 283 -12.96 -11.90 21.51
C VAL A 283 -12.15 -12.02 20.24
N ARG A 284 -12.76 -12.59 19.19
CA ARG A 284 -12.14 -12.84 17.89
C ARG A 284 -13.05 -12.41 16.76
N THR A 285 -12.48 -11.89 15.70
CA THR A 285 -13.19 -11.68 14.43
C THR A 285 -12.23 -11.90 13.26
N GLN A 286 -12.80 -12.01 12.07
CA GLN A 286 -12.11 -12.11 10.80
C GLN A 286 -12.60 -10.93 9.94
N LEU A 287 -11.69 -10.22 9.29
CA LEU A 287 -12.08 -9.23 8.28
C LEU A 287 -12.44 -9.95 6.97
N ASN A 288 -13.62 -9.67 6.42
CA ASN A 288 -14.05 -10.24 5.13
C ASN A 288 -13.42 -9.48 3.95
N GLN A 289 -13.25 -8.17 4.13
CA GLN A 289 -12.58 -7.27 3.21
C GLN A 289 -11.70 -6.34 4.02
N VAL A 290 -10.43 -6.24 3.63
CA VAL A 290 -9.51 -5.23 4.11
C VAL A 290 -9.50 -4.08 3.09
N CYS A 291 -9.40 -2.85 3.58
CA CYS A 291 -9.30 -1.61 2.82
C CYS A 291 -8.28 -1.71 1.67
N HIS A 292 -7.02 -2.04 1.97
CA HIS A 292 -5.98 -2.35 0.98
C HIS A 292 -5.36 -3.72 1.27
N GLN A 293 -4.84 -4.43 0.25
CA GLN A 293 -4.43 -5.84 0.38
C GLN A 293 -3.38 -6.10 1.47
N ASP A 294 -2.43 -5.17 1.67
CA ASP A 294 -1.34 -5.31 2.64
C ASP A 294 -1.58 -4.54 3.95
N GLU A 295 -2.72 -3.85 4.06
CA GLU A 295 -3.05 -3.02 5.21
C GLU A 295 -3.40 -3.88 6.43
N ARG A 296 -2.98 -3.41 7.61
CA ARG A 296 -3.21 -4.12 8.87
C ARG A 296 -3.83 -3.16 9.86
N PRO A 297 -5.16 -2.93 9.76
CA PRO A 297 -5.82 -1.94 10.59
C PRO A 297 -5.67 -2.25 12.08
N VAL A 298 -5.61 -1.19 12.89
CA VAL A 298 -5.63 -1.27 14.36
C VAL A 298 -7.07 -1.12 14.82
N LEU A 299 -7.59 -2.15 15.50
CA LEU A 299 -8.98 -2.21 15.93
C LEU A 299 -9.09 -2.07 17.45
N GLY A 300 -10.08 -1.31 17.90
CA GLY A 300 -10.48 -1.24 19.29
C GLY A 300 -11.50 -2.33 19.63
N LEU A 301 -11.22 -3.13 20.66
CA LEU A 301 -12.23 -3.94 21.30
C LEU A 301 -13.03 -3.05 22.25
N GLN A 302 -14.33 -2.91 21.98
CA GLN A 302 -15.26 -2.22 22.86
C GLN A 302 -16.11 -3.20 23.68
N PHE A 303 -16.39 -2.81 24.91
CA PHE A 303 -17.22 -3.54 25.86
C PHE A 303 -18.30 -2.64 26.47
N ALA A 304 -19.51 -3.16 26.56
CA ALA A 304 -20.62 -2.60 27.34
C ALA A 304 -21.03 -3.63 28.40
N LYS A 305 -20.96 -3.24 29.68
CA LYS A 305 -21.33 -4.12 30.81
C LYS A 305 -22.79 -4.55 30.70
N ALA A 306 -23.13 -5.77 31.11
CA ALA A 306 -24.52 -6.24 31.11
C ALA A 306 -25.44 -5.23 31.83
N GLY A 307 -26.56 -4.88 31.18
CA GLY A 307 -27.50 -3.87 31.64
C GLY A 307 -27.10 -2.42 31.35
N SER A 308 -25.96 -2.17 30.69
CA SER A 308 -25.51 -0.83 30.27
C SER A 308 -25.52 -0.69 28.75
N THR A 309 -25.78 0.53 28.28
CA THR A 309 -25.64 0.93 26.86
C THR A 309 -24.32 1.64 26.58
N ALA A 310 -23.52 1.93 27.61
CA ALA A 310 -22.26 2.66 27.48
C ALA A 310 -21.13 1.74 27.02
N TRP A 311 -20.56 2.05 25.86
CA TRP A 311 -19.40 1.35 25.29
C TRP A 311 -18.09 2.01 25.71
N LYS A 312 -17.10 1.19 26.06
CA LYS A 312 -15.73 1.64 26.32
C LYS A 312 -14.75 0.80 25.51
N THR A 313 -13.74 1.43 24.92
CA THR A 313 -12.60 0.70 24.36
C THR A 313 -11.77 0.14 25.51
N VAL A 314 -11.66 -1.19 25.56
CA VAL A 314 -11.03 -1.93 26.65
C VAL A 314 -9.73 -2.63 26.25
N ALA A 315 -9.52 -2.80 24.95
CA ALA A 315 -8.26 -3.29 24.37
C ALA A 315 -8.13 -2.80 22.92
N THR A 316 -6.94 -2.91 22.36
CA THR A 316 -6.67 -2.69 20.93
C THR A 316 -5.90 -3.88 20.38
N ALA A 317 -6.13 -4.23 19.13
CA ALA A 317 -5.40 -5.28 18.43
C ALA A 317 -5.25 -4.93 16.94
N THR A 318 -4.09 -5.22 16.37
CA THR A 318 -3.84 -5.13 14.93
C THR A 318 -4.26 -6.44 14.26
N SER A 319 -4.86 -6.37 13.08
CA SER A 319 -5.14 -7.58 12.31
C SER A 319 -3.86 -8.28 11.85
N ASP A 320 -3.91 -9.61 11.74
CA ASP A 320 -2.83 -10.36 11.10
C ASP A 320 -2.90 -10.25 9.56
N ALA A 321 -2.02 -10.99 8.87
CA ALA A 321 -1.91 -10.96 7.41
C ALA A 321 -3.17 -11.49 6.71
N ASN A 322 -3.95 -12.30 7.42
CA ASN A 322 -5.17 -12.90 6.92
C ASN A 322 -6.40 -12.14 7.41
N GLY A 323 -6.24 -10.99 8.06
CA GLY A 323 -7.36 -10.22 8.62
C GLY A 323 -7.93 -10.77 9.92
N ALA A 324 -7.25 -11.70 10.61
CA ALA A 324 -7.72 -12.21 11.89
C ALA A 324 -7.35 -11.25 13.03
N VAL A 325 -8.27 -11.07 13.97
CA VAL A 325 -8.11 -10.16 15.11
C VAL A 325 -8.51 -10.88 16.39
N LYS A 326 -7.71 -10.73 17.45
CA LYS A 326 -7.97 -11.31 18.76
C LYS A 326 -7.53 -10.37 19.88
N ALA A 327 -8.36 -10.20 20.90
CA ALA A 327 -7.98 -9.60 22.16
C ALA A 327 -8.66 -10.30 23.35
N THR A 328 -8.12 -10.05 24.54
CA THR A 328 -8.69 -10.51 25.80
C THR A 328 -8.97 -9.33 26.72
N TYR A 329 -9.97 -9.46 27.60
CA TYR A 329 -10.33 -8.42 28.56
C TYR A 329 -10.98 -8.99 29.82
N GLN A 330 -10.63 -8.46 30.99
CA GLN A 330 -11.24 -8.83 32.27
C GLN A 330 -12.58 -8.10 32.48
N GLY A 331 -13.60 -8.49 31.70
CA GLY A 331 -14.89 -7.79 31.62
C GLY A 331 -16.13 -8.59 32.02
N GLY A 332 -16.08 -9.92 31.91
CA GLY A 332 -17.21 -10.78 32.26
C GLY A 332 -18.47 -10.56 31.40
N ASN A 333 -19.63 -10.49 32.05
CA ASN A 333 -20.94 -10.38 31.41
C ASN A 333 -21.16 -9.03 30.74
N GLY A 334 -21.58 -9.06 29.46
CA GLY A 334 -21.88 -7.86 28.69
C GLY A 334 -21.81 -8.10 27.19
N SER A 335 -21.73 -7.02 26.43
CA SER A 335 -21.61 -7.06 24.97
C SER A 335 -20.24 -6.59 24.52
N TYR A 336 -19.71 -7.28 23.51
CA TYR A 336 -18.40 -7.00 22.91
C TYR A 336 -18.58 -6.65 21.43
N ARG A 337 -17.79 -5.71 20.91
CA ARG A 337 -17.72 -5.39 19.48
C ARG A 337 -16.33 -4.88 19.11
N TRP A 338 -15.96 -5.02 17.85
CA TRP A 338 -14.77 -4.38 17.29
C TRP A 338 -15.13 -3.08 16.60
N VAL A 339 -14.25 -2.10 16.71
CA VAL A 339 -14.36 -0.82 16.00
C VAL A 339 -13.03 -0.48 15.36
N HIS A 340 -13.09 0.13 14.19
CA HIS A 340 -11.97 0.80 13.55
C HIS A 340 -12.35 2.29 13.40
N ALA A 341 -11.49 3.18 13.87
CA ALA A 341 -11.64 4.62 13.63
C ALA A 341 -11.04 4.94 12.25
N GLU A 342 -11.62 5.88 11.52
CA GLU A 342 -11.13 6.21 10.17
C GLU A 342 -9.64 6.60 10.17
N SER A 343 -8.88 5.99 9.27
CA SER A 343 -7.47 6.28 8.99
C SER A 343 -7.31 6.83 7.58
N ASN A 344 -6.08 7.08 7.13
CA ASN A 344 -5.81 7.44 5.73
C ASN A 344 -6.08 6.26 4.76
N SER A 345 -6.02 5.02 5.26
CA SER A 345 -6.17 3.81 4.44
C SER A 345 -7.57 3.21 4.51
N CYS A 346 -8.26 3.34 5.65
CA CYS A 346 -9.50 2.61 5.89
C CYS A 346 -10.59 3.49 6.48
N LEU A 347 -11.81 3.35 5.97
CA LEU A 347 -12.99 3.98 6.55
C LEU A 347 -13.26 3.50 7.97
N ALA A 348 -13.99 4.32 8.73
CA ALA A 348 -14.50 3.89 10.03
C ALA A 348 -15.45 2.71 9.87
N ALA A 349 -15.31 1.69 10.73
CA ALA A 349 -16.15 0.51 10.68
C ALA A 349 -16.45 -0.01 12.08
N THR A 350 -17.62 -0.61 12.28
CA THR A 350 -18.03 -1.21 13.55
C THR A 350 -18.63 -2.59 13.29
N SER A 351 -18.16 -3.61 14.01
CA SER A 351 -18.73 -4.95 13.92
C SER A 351 -20.10 -5.02 14.59
N ALA A 352 -20.87 -6.06 14.25
CA ALA A 352 -21.99 -6.46 15.10
C ALA A 352 -21.51 -6.73 16.54
N ALA A 353 -22.39 -6.53 17.52
CA ALA A 353 -22.11 -6.82 18.92
C ALA A 353 -22.44 -8.27 19.27
N LYS A 354 -21.61 -8.90 20.12
CA LYS A 354 -21.87 -10.22 20.70
C LYS A 354 -22.08 -10.10 22.20
N ALA A 355 -23.28 -10.42 22.67
CA ALA A 355 -23.57 -10.55 24.09
C ALA A 355 -23.05 -11.89 24.63
N VAL A 356 -22.42 -11.85 25.80
CA VAL A 356 -21.98 -13.02 26.57
C VAL A 356 -22.55 -12.92 27.97
N HIS A 357 -23.09 -14.03 28.46
CA HIS A 357 -23.65 -14.16 29.79
C HIS A 357 -23.20 -15.46 30.45
N ARG A 358 -22.90 -15.36 31.74
CA ARG A 358 -22.58 -16.47 32.64
C ARG A 358 -23.30 -16.22 33.96
N THR A 359 -23.75 -17.31 34.57
CA THR A 359 -24.46 -17.27 35.84
C THR A 359 -23.50 -16.91 36.96
N GLU A 360 -23.83 -15.91 37.77
CA GLU A 360 -23.06 -15.60 38.97
C GLU A 360 -23.31 -16.65 40.06
N GLU A 361 -22.25 -17.01 40.77
CA GLU A 361 -22.29 -17.93 41.91
C GLU A 361 -21.72 -17.25 43.15
N ARG A 362 -22.15 -17.71 44.32
CA ARG A 362 -21.57 -17.29 45.60
C ARG A 362 -21.61 -18.40 46.64
N ILE A 363 -20.62 -18.40 47.53
CA ILE A 363 -20.61 -19.21 48.74
C ILE A 363 -20.83 -18.28 49.94
N THR A 364 -21.87 -18.57 50.73
CA THR A 364 -22.24 -17.80 51.91
C THR A 364 -22.04 -18.60 53.19
N GLY A 365 -21.79 -17.90 54.29
CA GLY A 365 -21.71 -18.50 55.63
C GLY A 365 -20.56 -19.49 55.84
N PHE A 366 -19.48 -19.40 55.06
CA PHE A 366 -18.35 -20.31 55.22
C PHE A 366 -17.68 -20.13 56.59
N LYS A 367 -17.57 -21.23 57.36
CA LYS A 367 -16.92 -21.23 58.68
C LYS A 367 -16.45 -22.62 59.10
N GLY A 368 -15.42 -22.67 59.93
CA GLY A 368 -14.98 -23.86 60.66
C GLY A 368 -15.41 -23.87 62.13
N THR A 369 -15.77 -25.03 62.67
CA THR A 369 -16.22 -25.17 64.08
C THR A 369 -15.78 -26.54 64.65
N PRO A 370 -15.40 -26.65 65.93
CA PRO A 370 -15.27 -25.59 66.94
C PRO A 370 -14.07 -24.66 66.68
N GLN A 371 -14.11 -23.47 67.27
CA GLN A 371 -12.97 -22.55 67.35
C GLN A 371 -12.89 -21.99 68.78
N PRO A 372 -11.73 -22.03 69.45
CA PRO A 372 -10.51 -22.76 69.07
C PRO A 372 -10.73 -24.29 69.03
N VAL A 373 -9.94 -25.00 68.24
CA VAL A 373 -10.00 -26.47 68.12
C VAL A 373 -8.73 -27.10 68.66
N ARG A 374 -8.84 -28.22 69.38
CA ARG A 374 -7.65 -28.95 69.85
C ARG A 374 -6.91 -29.58 68.67
N LYS A 375 -5.59 -29.59 68.69
CA LYS A 375 -4.75 -30.30 67.72
C LYS A 375 -5.12 -31.78 67.68
N GLY A 376 -5.31 -32.30 66.47
CA GLY A 376 -5.78 -33.66 66.21
C GLY A 376 -7.29 -33.85 66.33
N ALA A 377 -8.05 -32.84 66.77
CA ALA A 377 -9.51 -32.93 66.87
C ALA A 377 -10.20 -32.69 65.52
N ARG A 378 -11.48 -33.04 65.45
CA ARG A 378 -12.34 -32.83 64.28
C ARG A 378 -12.69 -31.34 64.16
N LEU A 379 -12.44 -30.78 62.98
CA LEU A 379 -12.89 -29.47 62.54
C LEU A 379 -13.96 -29.66 61.46
N VAL A 380 -15.13 -29.05 61.64
CA VAL A 380 -16.26 -29.11 60.71
C VAL A 380 -16.33 -27.80 59.94
N LEU A 381 -16.13 -27.86 58.63
CA LEU A 381 -16.22 -26.73 57.71
C LEU A 381 -17.59 -26.77 57.03
N THR A 382 -18.34 -25.68 57.10
CA THR A 382 -19.70 -25.56 56.55
C THR A 382 -19.84 -24.33 55.67
N GLY A 383 -20.82 -24.32 54.77
CA GLY A 383 -21.21 -23.16 53.97
C GLY A 383 -22.41 -23.48 53.07
N THR A 384 -22.91 -22.49 52.32
CA THR A 384 -24.01 -22.66 51.37
C THR A 384 -23.66 -22.07 50.00
N LEU A 385 -23.72 -22.90 48.97
CA LEU A 385 -23.54 -22.50 47.57
C LEU A 385 -24.87 -22.01 46.96
N GLN A 386 -24.80 -20.88 46.26
CA GLN A 386 -25.95 -20.22 45.63
C GLN A 386 -25.60 -19.74 44.21
N TYR A 387 -26.60 -19.66 43.34
CA TYR A 387 -26.49 -19.05 42.01
C TYR A 387 -27.52 -17.93 41.83
N LEU A 388 -27.21 -16.96 40.97
CA LEU A 388 -28.10 -15.85 40.69
C LEU A 388 -29.10 -16.23 39.59
N SER A 389 -30.38 -16.13 39.88
CA SER A 389 -31.48 -16.34 38.94
C SER A 389 -32.28 -15.04 38.82
N GLY A 390 -32.06 -14.30 37.74
CA GLY A 390 -32.55 -12.93 37.62
C GLY A 390 -31.93 -12.04 38.70
N SER A 391 -32.74 -11.53 39.62
CA SER A 391 -32.30 -10.74 40.77
C SER A 391 -32.26 -11.53 42.09
N THR A 392 -32.59 -12.82 42.07
CA THR A 392 -32.75 -13.65 43.28
C THR A 392 -31.68 -14.71 43.37
N TRP A 393 -31.01 -14.81 44.52
CA TRP A 393 -30.08 -15.89 44.81
C TRP A 393 -30.84 -17.16 45.21
N LYS A 394 -30.57 -18.26 44.51
CA LYS A 394 -31.16 -19.57 44.76
C LYS A 394 -30.08 -20.57 45.17
N HIS A 395 -30.47 -21.59 45.93
CA HIS A 395 -29.58 -22.67 46.33
C HIS A 395 -29.05 -23.44 45.10
N ARG A 396 -27.75 -23.71 45.09
CA ARG A 396 -27.10 -24.54 44.05
C ARG A 396 -26.66 -25.86 44.68
N GLY A 397 -27.46 -26.89 44.47
CA GLY A 397 -27.22 -28.21 45.03
C GLY A 397 -26.53 -29.18 44.09
N THR A 398 -25.99 -30.25 44.66
CA THR A 398 -25.34 -31.36 43.93
C THR A 398 -24.12 -30.92 43.12
N GLU A 399 -23.43 -29.86 43.57
CA GLU A 399 -22.23 -29.33 42.91
C GLU A 399 -20.97 -29.60 43.75
N PRO A 400 -19.82 -29.84 43.12
CA PRO A 400 -18.55 -29.96 43.81
C PRO A 400 -18.09 -28.60 44.36
N VAL A 401 -17.73 -28.58 45.63
CA VAL A 401 -17.12 -27.46 46.34
C VAL A 401 -15.77 -27.91 46.88
N GLU A 402 -14.72 -27.22 46.47
CA GLU A 402 -13.36 -27.46 46.92
C GLU A 402 -13.09 -26.75 48.24
N ILE A 403 -12.42 -27.44 49.15
CA ILE A 403 -11.96 -26.90 50.43
C ILE A 403 -10.46 -26.68 50.34
N TRP A 404 -10.03 -25.43 50.56
CA TRP A 404 -8.66 -24.99 50.46
C TRP A 404 -8.13 -24.50 51.81
N TYR A 405 -6.85 -24.74 52.06
CA TYR A 405 -6.14 -24.36 53.28
C TYR A 405 -4.86 -23.60 52.95
N ARG A 406 -4.52 -22.60 53.75
CA ARG A 406 -3.28 -21.82 53.65
C ARG A 406 -2.71 -21.53 55.03
N THR A 407 -1.42 -21.80 55.25
CA THR A 407 -0.69 -21.45 56.48
C THR A 407 -0.38 -19.95 56.53
N THR A 408 -0.01 -19.40 57.70
CA THR A 408 0.49 -18.01 57.78
C THR A 408 1.85 -17.82 57.15
N SER A 409 2.66 -18.86 57.10
CA SER A 409 4.01 -18.83 56.55
C SER A 409 4.07 -18.68 55.03
N THR A 410 2.95 -18.84 54.32
CA THR A 410 2.91 -18.79 52.85
C THR A 410 1.63 -18.12 52.32
N SER A 411 1.70 -17.55 51.12
CA SER A 411 0.51 -17.04 50.41
C SER A 411 -0.23 -18.12 49.61
N ALA A 412 0.35 -19.33 49.51
CA ALA A 412 -0.14 -20.41 48.66
C ALA A 412 -1.31 -21.18 49.29
N TRP A 413 -2.40 -21.30 48.55
CA TRP A 413 -3.54 -22.14 48.94
C TRP A 413 -3.33 -23.57 48.45
N VAL A 414 -3.62 -24.55 49.30
CA VAL A 414 -3.55 -25.98 48.98
C VAL A 414 -4.95 -26.58 49.07
N ARG A 415 -5.42 -27.20 47.99
CA ARG A 415 -6.69 -27.93 47.99
C ARG A 415 -6.57 -29.15 48.90
N LYS A 416 -7.43 -29.24 49.91
CA LYS A 416 -7.45 -30.33 50.90
C LYS A 416 -8.51 -31.37 50.61
N SER A 417 -9.65 -30.97 50.06
CA SER A 417 -10.71 -31.91 49.70
C SER A 417 -11.73 -31.29 48.74
N VAL A 418 -12.61 -32.14 48.21
CA VAL A 418 -13.82 -31.75 47.49
C VAL A 418 -15.01 -32.34 48.26
N VAL A 419 -16.09 -31.57 48.38
CA VAL A 419 -17.37 -31.97 48.97
C VAL A 419 -18.49 -31.60 48.02
N THR A 420 -19.52 -32.44 47.91
CA THR A 420 -20.70 -32.12 47.10
C THR A 420 -21.74 -31.39 47.96
N SER A 421 -22.28 -30.28 47.46
CA SER A 421 -23.38 -29.59 48.13
C SER A 421 -24.66 -30.45 48.11
N THR A 422 -25.47 -30.35 49.15
CA THR A 422 -26.80 -30.96 49.21
C THR A 422 -27.76 -30.24 48.26
N THR A 423 -28.97 -30.77 48.03
CA THR A 423 -30.01 -30.10 47.22
C THR A 423 -30.36 -28.69 47.70
N SER A 424 -30.15 -28.40 48.99
CA SER A 424 -30.30 -27.07 49.60
C SER A 424 -29.07 -26.15 49.44
N GLY A 425 -28.05 -26.58 48.68
CA GLY A 425 -26.78 -25.87 48.51
C GLY A 425 -25.87 -25.90 49.73
N ALA A 426 -26.32 -26.40 50.88
CA ALA A 426 -25.49 -26.57 52.06
C ALA A 426 -24.42 -27.64 51.81
N PHE A 427 -23.19 -27.41 52.26
CA PHE A 427 -22.11 -28.39 52.26
C PHE A 427 -21.44 -28.47 53.62
N GLN A 428 -20.90 -29.65 53.95
CA GLN A 428 -20.16 -29.89 55.18
C GLN A 428 -18.96 -30.81 54.92
N LYS A 429 -17.79 -30.39 55.38
CA LYS A 429 -16.59 -31.21 55.36
C LYS A 429 -15.95 -31.28 56.74
N THR A 430 -15.73 -32.49 57.24
CA THR A 430 -14.94 -32.72 58.44
C THR A 430 -13.49 -33.00 58.05
N VAL A 431 -12.56 -32.27 58.69
CA VAL A 431 -11.11 -32.45 58.57
C VAL A 431 -10.49 -32.57 59.96
N THR A 432 -9.24 -33.03 60.04
CA THR A 432 -8.47 -33.02 61.29
C THR A 432 -7.72 -31.71 61.42
N ALA A 433 -7.87 -31.00 62.54
CA ALA A 433 -7.13 -29.78 62.83
C ALA A 433 -5.68 -30.11 63.18
N SER A 434 -4.72 -29.71 62.34
CA SER A 434 -3.30 -30.03 62.53
C SER A 434 -2.45 -28.82 62.92
N ALA A 435 -2.79 -27.63 62.43
CA ALA A 435 -2.09 -26.38 62.68
C ALA A 435 -2.99 -25.19 62.34
N ASP A 436 -2.61 -24.02 62.84
CA ASP A 436 -3.24 -22.74 62.55
C ASP A 436 -3.20 -22.40 61.05
N GLY A 437 -4.30 -21.84 60.55
CA GLY A 437 -4.33 -21.35 59.18
C GLY A 437 -5.68 -20.85 58.70
N TRP A 438 -5.65 -20.32 57.48
CA TRP A 438 -6.83 -19.86 56.77
C TRP A 438 -7.46 -20.99 55.96
N TRP A 439 -8.78 -21.11 56.04
CA TRP A 439 -9.58 -22.01 55.23
C TRP A 439 -10.51 -21.22 54.33
N ARG A 440 -10.82 -21.74 53.14
CA ARG A 440 -11.85 -21.20 52.25
C ARG A 440 -12.52 -22.31 51.45
N ALA A 441 -13.72 -22.04 50.96
CA ALA A 441 -14.38 -22.87 49.97
C ALA A 441 -14.32 -22.21 48.59
N VAL A 442 -14.14 -23.02 47.55
CA VAL A 442 -14.13 -22.58 46.14
C VAL A 442 -15.05 -23.51 45.36
N GLN A 443 -16.02 -22.93 44.67
CA GLN A 443 -16.73 -23.62 43.60
C GLN A 443 -16.10 -23.17 42.29
N VAL A 444 -15.69 -24.14 41.47
CA VAL A 444 -15.08 -23.88 40.16
C VAL A 444 -16.19 -23.82 39.11
N GLY A 445 -16.35 -22.67 38.46
CA GLY A 445 -17.38 -22.50 37.44
C GLY A 445 -17.10 -23.31 36.17
N ASP A 446 -18.14 -23.56 35.37
CA ASP A 446 -18.08 -24.31 34.11
C ASP A 446 -18.42 -23.43 32.89
N ALA A 447 -18.75 -23.95 31.71
CA ALA A 447 -19.08 -23.10 30.56
C ALA A 447 -20.26 -22.12 30.80
N GLY A 448 -21.13 -22.36 31.78
CA GLY A 448 -22.32 -21.56 32.09
C GLY A 448 -22.23 -20.67 33.34
N SER A 449 -21.20 -20.80 34.18
CA SER A 449 -21.15 -20.09 35.47
C SER A 449 -19.78 -19.57 35.91
N TYR A 450 -19.75 -18.54 36.76
CA TYR A 450 -18.51 -18.03 37.33
C TYR A 450 -18.00 -18.88 38.51
N THR A 451 -16.68 -18.95 38.64
CA THR A 451 -16.01 -19.46 39.85
C THR A 451 -16.39 -18.58 41.04
N SER A 452 -16.82 -19.22 42.13
CA SER A 452 -17.13 -18.55 43.39
C SER A 452 -16.12 -18.93 44.47
N THR A 453 -15.53 -17.94 45.12
CA THR A 453 -14.66 -18.13 46.30
C THR A 453 -15.31 -17.53 47.53
N SER A 454 -15.39 -18.30 48.62
CA SER A 454 -15.91 -17.80 49.90
C SER A 454 -14.97 -16.80 50.55
N ALA A 455 -15.48 -16.04 51.53
CA ALA A 455 -14.62 -15.42 52.53
C ALA A 455 -13.74 -16.51 53.20
N ALA A 456 -12.51 -16.14 53.55
CA ALA A 456 -11.61 -17.03 54.27
C ALA A 456 -11.90 -16.96 55.78
N ASP A 457 -11.76 -18.09 56.47
CA ASP A 457 -11.95 -18.22 57.91
C ASP A 457 -10.63 -18.64 58.57
N TRP A 458 -10.25 -17.97 59.65
CA TRP A 458 -9.04 -18.27 60.41
C TRP A 458 -9.34 -19.30 61.50
N ILE A 459 -8.58 -20.38 61.54
CA ILE A 459 -8.76 -21.44 62.54
C ILE A 459 -7.57 -21.45 63.51
N ASP A 460 -7.85 -21.19 64.78
CA ASP A 460 -6.92 -21.31 65.92
C ASP A 460 -6.91 -22.77 66.43
N VAL A 461 -5.75 -23.43 66.34
CA VAL A 461 -5.50 -24.81 66.74
C VAL A 461 -4.60 -24.86 67.98
N ARG A 462 -5.11 -25.44 69.07
CA ARG A 462 -4.45 -25.46 70.39
C ARG A 462 -3.94 -26.82 70.83
#